data_AF-A0A257JRS8-F1
#
_entry.id   AF-A0A257JRS8-F1
#
_cell.length_a   1.000
_cell.length_b   1.000
_cell.length_c   1.000
_cell.angle_alpha   90.00
_cell.angle_beta   90.00
_cell.angle_gamma   90.00
#
_symmetry.space_group_name_H-M   'P 1'
#
loop_
_entity.id
_entity.type
_entity.pdbx_description
1 polymer ?
#
loop_
_entity_poly.entity_id
_entity_poly.type
_entity_poly.pdbx_seq_one_letter_code
_entity_poly.pdbx_strand_id
1 'polypeptide(L)'
;MQASLLAAASSLLIGDFSSVLAAAPVVLGQAAYSRGFEFEADQAAVRMLQANGSSPKVFGVLFERLQRAHAVEGGTTADGGGWPTGLASHPPDAERMRRMTDPD
;
A
#
# COMPACT_ATOMS: atom_id res chain seq x y z
N MET A 1 -8.42 -1.60 9.79
CA MET A 1 -7.99 -2.44 8.67
C MET A 1 -7.53 -3.82 9.15
N GLN A 2 -6.46 -3.91 9.97
CA GLN A 2 -5.92 -5.22 10.37
C GLN A 2 -6.93 -6.13 11.09
N ALA A 3 -7.69 -5.61 12.06
CA ALA A 3 -8.68 -6.40 12.79
C ALA A 3 -9.83 -6.93 11.90
N SER A 4 -10.32 -6.11 10.95
CA SER A 4 -11.41 -6.49 10.05
C SER A 4 -10.96 -7.47 8.97
N LEU A 5 -9.74 -7.33 8.44
CA LEU A 5 -9.14 -8.29 7.52
C LEU A 5 -8.82 -9.62 8.22
N LEU A 6 -8.32 -9.58 9.45
CA LEU A 6 -8.02 -10.77 10.25
C LEU A 6 -9.28 -11.54 10.62
N ALA A 7 -10.37 -10.83 10.95
CA ALA A 7 -11.67 -11.44 11.22
C ALA A 7 -12.25 -12.12 9.96
N ALA A 8 -12.19 -11.47 8.80
CA ALA A 8 -12.64 -12.04 7.53
C ALA A 8 -11.78 -13.26 7.10
N ALA A 9 -10.47 -13.21 7.31
CA ALA A 9 -9.58 -14.34 7.05
C ALA A 9 -9.87 -15.52 8.00
N SER A 10 -10.17 -15.24 9.27
CA SER A 10 -10.55 -16.26 10.27
C SER A 10 -11.90 -16.90 9.95
N SER A 11 -12.88 -16.14 9.45
CA SER A 11 -14.19 -16.70 9.05
C SER A 11 -14.10 -17.56 7.79
N LEU A 12 -13.22 -17.23 6.84
CA LEU A 12 -12.89 -18.10 5.70
C LEU A 12 -12.30 -19.44 6.17
N LEU A 13 -11.40 -19.42 7.15
CA LEU A 13 -10.79 -20.64 7.71
C LEU A 13 -11.80 -21.55 8.41
N ILE A 14 -12.82 -20.97 9.04
CA ILE A 14 -13.88 -21.70 9.77
C ILE A 14 -15.06 -22.07 8.84
N GLY A 15 -15.09 -21.57 7.60
CA GLY A 15 -16.13 -21.87 6.61
C GLY A 15 -17.38 -21.00 6.70
N ASP A 16 -17.33 -19.88 7.42
CA ASP A 16 -18.43 -18.92 7.53
C ASP A 16 -18.38 -17.88 6.39
N PHE A 17 -18.82 -18.32 5.21
CA PHE A 17 -18.90 -17.47 4.02
C PHE A 17 -19.91 -16.33 4.14
N SER A 18 -20.97 -16.52 4.93
CA SER A 18 -22.02 -15.52 5.13
C SER A 18 -21.46 -14.26 5.82
N SER A 19 -20.63 -14.43 6.84
CA SER A 19 -19.96 -13.32 7.52
C SER A 19 -18.96 -12.60 6.61
N VAL A 20 -18.25 -13.32 5.74
CA VAL A 20 -17.34 -12.72 4.75
C VAL A 20 -18.12 -11.85 3.76
N LEU A 21 -19.21 -12.38 3.21
CA LEU A 21 -20.09 -11.66 2.29
C LEU A 21 -20.70 -10.42 2.95
N ALA A 22 -21.12 -10.51 4.21
CA ALA A 22 -21.65 -9.38 4.96
C ALA A 22 -20.60 -8.27 5.20
N ALA A 23 -19.34 -8.63 5.44
CA ALA A 23 -18.25 -7.69 5.67
C ALA A 23 -17.62 -7.14 4.38
N ALA A 24 -17.76 -7.84 3.25
CA ALA A 24 -17.09 -7.52 2.00
C ALA A 24 -17.32 -6.07 1.50
N PRO A 25 -18.55 -5.52 1.48
CA PRO A 25 -18.78 -4.16 1.02
C PRO A 25 -18.03 -3.11 1.86
N VAL A 26 -18.00 -3.29 3.18
CA VAL A 26 -17.31 -2.37 4.09
C VAL A 26 -15.81 -2.44 3.87
N VAL A 27 -15.23 -3.64 3.81
CA VAL A 27 -13.79 -3.82 3.57
C VAL A 27 -13.38 -3.24 2.22
N LEU A 28 -14.14 -3.51 1.16
CA LEU A 28 -13.87 -2.97 -0.17
C LEU A 28 -14.03 -1.44 -0.22
N GLY A 29 -15.05 -0.89 0.42
CA GLY A 29 -15.25 0.55 0.52
C GLY A 29 -14.10 1.25 1.27
N GLN A 30 -13.64 0.68 2.38
CA GLN A 30 -12.48 1.18 3.11
C GLN A 30 -11.19 1.08 2.28
N ALA A 31 -11.00 -0.02 1.55
CA ALA A 31 -9.86 -0.19 0.67
C ALA A 31 -9.86 0.83 -0.49
N ALA A 32 -11.03 1.07 -1.11
CA ALA A 32 -11.19 2.07 -2.17
C ALA A 32 -10.93 3.50 -1.65
N TYR A 33 -11.45 3.84 -0.47
CA TYR A 33 -11.22 5.13 0.17
C TYR A 33 -9.72 5.35 0.45
N SER A 34 -9.02 4.33 0.96
CA SER A 34 -7.56 4.39 1.18
C SER A 34 -6.78 4.65 -0.12
N ARG A 35 -7.15 4.02 -1.24
CA ARG A 35 -6.49 4.26 -2.54
C ARG A 35 -6.69 5.68 -3.05
N GLY A 36 -7.85 6.28 -2.79
CA GLY A 36 -8.10 7.68 -3.13
C GLY A 36 -7.10 8.63 -2.46
N PHE A 37 -6.81 8.40 -1.18
CA PHE A 37 -5.81 9.19 -0.47
C PHE A 37 -4.38 8.96 -0.96
N GLU A 38 -4.03 7.71 -1.29
CA GLU A 38 -2.72 7.42 -1.89
C GLU A 38 -2.57 8.13 -3.24
N PHE A 39 -3.63 8.20 -4.04
CA PHE A 39 -3.64 8.94 -5.30
C PHE A 39 -3.39 10.44 -5.10
N GLU A 40 -4.11 11.08 -4.18
CA GLU A 40 -3.91 12.51 -3.88
C GLU A 40 -2.50 12.80 -3.36
N ALA A 41 -1.99 11.93 -2.48
CA ALA A 41 -0.64 12.03 -1.95
C ALA A 41 0.42 11.85 -3.04
N ASP A 42 0.25 10.88 -3.94
CA ASP A 42 1.16 10.65 -5.07
C ASP A 42 1.22 11.88 -5.99
N GLN A 43 0.06 12.49 -6.31
CA GLN A 43 0.04 13.72 -7.11
C GLN A 43 0.72 14.90 -6.41
N ALA A 44 0.52 15.04 -5.09
CA ALA A 44 1.20 16.07 -4.32
C ALA A 44 2.72 15.87 -4.36
N ALA A 45 3.20 14.63 -4.23
CA ALA A 45 4.62 14.30 -4.34
C ALA A 45 5.19 14.63 -5.72
N VAL A 46 4.47 14.30 -6.81
CA VAL A 46 4.85 14.66 -8.19
C VAL A 46 5.01 16.17 -8.32
N ARG A 47 4.00 16.95 -7.91
CA ARG A 47 4.04 18.42 -7.98
C ARG A 47 5.21 19.00 -7.19
N MET A 48 5.45 18.50 -5.97
CA MET A 48 6.56 18.95 -5.13
C MET A 48 7.92 18.64 -5.77
N LEU A 49 8.12 17.45 -6.32
CA LEU A 49 9.37 17.07 -6.96
C LEU A 49 9.63 17.93 -8.20
N GLN A 50 8.63 18.09 -9.07
CA GLN A 50 8.72 18.93 -10.26
C GLN A 50 9.03 20.39 -9.90
N ALA A 51 8.36 20.95 -8.89
CA ALA A 51 8.61 22.31 -8.42
C ALA A 51 10.04 22.53 -7.90
N ASN A 52 10.72 21.47 -7.45
CA ASN A 52 12.11 21.49 -7.01
C ASN A 52 13.10 21.02 -8.10
N GLY A 53 12.68 20.93 -9.36
CA GLY A 53 13.53 20.49 -10.48
C GLY A 53 13.96 19.02 -10.41
N SER A 54 13.30 18.22 -9.57
CA SER A 54 13.57 16.80 -9.40
C SER A 54 12.61 15.95 -10.22
N SER A 55 13.13 14.89 -10.85
CA SER A 55 12.27 13.96 -11.59
C SER A 55 11.43 13.12 -10.64
N PRO A 56 10.10 13.00 -10.82
CA PRO A 56 9.25 12.10 -10.04
C PRO A 56 9.70 10.63 -10.05
N LYS A 57 10.46 10.22 -11.08
CA LYS A 57 11.04 8.88 -11.22
C LYS A 57 11.91 8.47 -10.02
N VAL A 58 12.50 9.42 -9.29
CA VAL A 58 13.27 9.11 -8.07
C VAL A 58 12.41 8.42 -7.00
N PHE A 59 11.11 8.73 -6.97
CA PHE A 59 10.15 8.11 -6.06
C PHE A 59 9.82 6.68 -6.48
N GLY A 60 9.77 6.40 -7.79
CA GLY A 60 9.68 5.04 -8.32
C GLY A 60 10.89 4.19 -7.94
N VAL A 61 12.10 4.76 -8.05
CA VAL A 61 13.34 4.08 -7.61
C VAL A 61 13.34 3.81 -6.11
N LEU A 62 12.82 4.74 -5.29
CA LEU A 62 12.64 4.54 -3.85
C LEU A 62 11.74 3.32 -3.58
N PHE A 63 10.56 3.24 -4.21
CA PHE A 63 9.65 2.11 -4.05
C PHE A 63 10.26 0.78 -4.45
N GLU A 64 11.02 0.75 -5.56
CA GLU A 64 11.68 -0.46 -6.02
C GLU A 64 12.75 -0.94 -5.02
N ARG A 65 13.56 -0.01 -4.51
CA ARG A 65 14.60 -0.33 -3.51
C ARG A 65 13.99 -0.86 -2.21
N LEU A 66 12.89 -0.27 -1.76
CA LEU A 66 12.18 -0.72 -0.57
C LEU A 66 11.58 -2.11 -0.75
N GLN A 67 10.92 -2.37 -1.88
CA GLN A 67 10.42 -3.72 -2.20
C GLN A 67 11.54 -4.76 -2.23
N ARG A 68 12.69 -4.41 -2.83
CA ARG A 68 13.87 -5.29 -2.83
C ARG A 68 14.42 -5.54 -1.43
N ALA A 69 14.50 -4.52 -0.58
CA ALA A 69 14.92 -4.69 0.82
C ALA A 69 13.99 -5.66 1.56
N HIS A 70 12.67 -5.54 1.39
CA HIS A 70 11.69 -6.44 2.01
C HIS A 70 11.73 -7.87 1.48
N ALA A 71 11.98 -8.06 0.19
CA ALA A 71 12.10 -9.39 -0.39
C ALA A 71 13.33 -10.14 0.14
N VAL A 72 14.42 -9.43 0.43
CA VAL A 72 15.66 -10.00 0.97
C VAL A 72 15.53 -10.39 2.45
N GLU A 73 14.72 -9.65 3.22
CA GLU A 73 14.50 -9.93 4.65
C GLU A 73 13.55 -11.11 4.92
N GLY A 74 12.96 -11.72 3.89
CA GLY A 74 12.38 -13.06 3.99
C GLY A 74 11.36 -13.25 5.11
N GLY A 75 10.41 -12.31 5.28
CA GLY A 75 9.18 -12.50 6.06
C GLY A 75 9.35 -12.93 7.53
N THR A 76 8.99 -12.02 8.44
CA THR A 76 8.89 -12.24 9.90
C THR A 76 10.20 -12.09 10.66
N THR A 77 10.56 -10.85 10.99
CA THR A 77 11.23 -10.60 12.26
C THR A 77 10.42 -9.61 13.09
N ALA A 78 10.16 -9.99 14.33
CA ALA A 78 9.46 -9.20 15.34
C ALA A 78 10.30 -8.00 15.86
N ASP A 79 11.50 -7.78 15.31
CA ASP A 79 12.38 -6.67 15.66
C ASP A 79 12.85 -5.91 14.41
N GLY A 80 12.37 -4.67 14.28
CA GLY A 80 13.08 -3.54 13.65
C GLY A 80 13.31 -3.51 12.13
N GLY A 81 13.25 -4.63 11.41
CA GLY A 81 13.42 -4.72 9.95
C GLY A 81 12.10 -4.60 9.17
N GLY A 82 11.15 -3.83 9.68
CA GLY A 82 9.84 -3.65 9.06
C GLY A 82 9.82 -2.45 8.12
N TRP A 83 8.91 -2.47 7.14
CA TRP A 83 8.60 -1.31 6.30
C TRP A 83 8.59 -0.03 7.14
N PRO A 84 9.16 1.11 6.66
CA PRO A 84 8.98 2.39 7.33
C PRO A 84 7.49 2.52 7.68
N THR A 85 7.16 2.87 8.92
CA THR A 85 5.83 2.64 9.51
C THR A 85 4.67 3.20 8.66
N GLY A 86 4.92 4.27 7.89
CA GLY A 86 3.98 4.82 6.92
C GLY A 86 3.73 3.93 5.69
N LEU A 87 4.75 3.25 5.17
CA LEU A 87 4.64 2.38 3.99
C LEU A 87 4.11 0.98 4.31
N ALA A 88 4.22 0.52 5.55
CA ALA A 88 3.54 -0.69 6.01
C ALA A 88 2.01 -0.59 5.85
N SER A 89 1.48 0.63 6.01
CA SER A 89 0.05 0.94 5.84
C SER A 89 -0.34 1.21 4.39
N HIS A 90 0.63 1.69 3.58
CA HIS A 90 0.44 2.12 2.20
C HIS A 90 1.56 1.55 1.32
N PRO A 91 1.54 0.24 1.05
CA PRO A 91 2.59 -0.38 0.25
C PRO A 91 2.58 0.18 -1.18
N PRO A 92 3.75 0.27 -1.83
CA PRO A 92 3.81 0.58 -3.24
C PRO A 92 3.15 -0.54 -4.04
N ASP A 93 2.33 -0.15 -5.01
CA ASP A 93 1.76 -1.06 -6.00
C ASP A 93 2.14 -0.61 -7.43
N ALA A 94 1.74 -1.40 -8.42
CA ALA A 94 2.03 -1.11 -9.83
C ALA A 94 1.42 0.22 -10.30
N GLU A 95 0.28 0.63 -9.76
CA GLU A 95 -0.42 1.85 -10.14
C GLU A 95 0.32 3.09 -9.63
N ARG A 96 0.76 3.05 -8.38
CA ARG A 96 1.59 4.08 -7.76
C ARG A 96 2.93 4.23 -8.48
N MET A 97 3.60 3.12 -8.80
CA MET A 97 4.85 3.17 -9.56
C MET A 97 4.64 3.81 -10.94
N ARG A 98 3.57 3.43 -11.65
CA ARG A 98 3.23 4.01 -12.95
C ARG A 98 3.10 5.53 -12.88
N ARG A 99 2.35 6.05 -11.89
CA ARG A 99 2.18 7.51 -11.70
C ARG A 99 3.48 8.27 -11.44
N MET A 100 4.48 7.63 -10.82
CA MET A 100 5.79 8.24 -10.60
C MET A 100 6.66 8.21 -11.87
N THR A 101 6.50 7.18 -12.69
CA THR A 101 7.32 7.01 -13.90
C THR A 101 6.78 7.73 -15.13
N ASP A 102 5.45 7.89 -15.18
CA ASP A 102 4.69 8.50 -16.26
C ASP A 102 3.59 9.40 -15.64
N PRO A 103 3.98 10.55 -15.06
CA PRO A 103 3.02 11.51 -14.52
C PRO A 103 2.32 12.28 -15.65
N ASP A 104 1.00 12.41 -15.55
CA ASP A 104 0.16 13.22 -16.45
C ASP A 104 0.55 14.71 -16.47
#